data_AF-A0A2E7HBW1-F1
#
_entry.id   AF-A0A2E7HBW1-F1
#
_cell.length_a   1.000
_cell.length_b   1.000
_cell.length_c   1.000
_cell.angle_alpha   90.00
_cell.angle_beta   90.00
_cell.angle_gamma   90.00
#
_symmetry.space_group_name_H-M   'P 1'
#
loop_
_entity.id
_entity.type
_entity.pdbx_description
1 polymer ?
#
loop_
_entity_poly.entity_id
_entity_poly.type
_entity_poly.pdbx_seq_one_letter_code
_entity_poly.pdbx_strand_id
1 'polypeptide(L)'
;MPGISDKEMMTRHCLPEPENPFERAEDAEQLERVRAEMERAGVDVLFVSAPEGLYYVSGFITDWYQAQSPIIWPPTSGIAIHRDSGRTIHFETEAEETLVRFTSVSDDLRVPRDPAAEMTDFIAAELDAECSL
;
A
#
# COMPACT_ATOMS: atom_id res chain seq x y z
N MET A 1 29.84 -8.65 -8.84
CA MET A 1 28.65 -7.90 -8.38
C MET A 1 27.44 -8.71 -8.81
N PRO A 2 26.46 -8.99 -7.94
CA PRO A 2 25.22 -9.62 -8.39
C PRO A 2 24.61 -8.73 -9.47
N GLY A 3 24.19 -9.31 -10.59
CA GLY A 3 23.48 -8.57 -11.63
C GLY A 3 22.13 -8.12 -11.09
N ILE A 4 21.72 -6.90 -11.44
CA ILE A 4 20.36 -6.39 -11.18
C ILE A 4 19.36 -7.39 -11.81
N SER A 5 18.31 -7.75 -11.09
CA SER A 5 17.29 -8.67 -11.62
C SER A 5 16.50 -8.01 -12.75
N ASP A 6 15.94 -8.79 -13.68
CA ASP A 6 15.09 -8.24 -14.75
C ASP A 6 13.91 -7.44 -14.20
N LYS A 7 13.38 -7.85 -13.04
CA LYS A 7 12.30 -7.18 -12.33
C LYS A 7 12.74 -5.84 -11.76
N GLU A 8 13.91 -5.80 -11.13
CA GLU A 8 14.50 -4.56 -10.63
C GLU A 8 14.88 -3.60 -11.79
N MET A 9 15.29 -4.14 -12.94
CA MET A 9 15.46 -3.36 -14.17
C MET A 9 14.12 -2.77 -14.65
N MET A 10 13.05 -3.55 -14.66
CA MET A 10 11.71 -3.06 -15.05
C MET A 10 11.22 -1.98 -14.10
N THR A 11 11.24 -2.20 -12.78
CA THR A 11 10.75 -1.19 -11.82
C THR A 11 11.55 0.11 -11.88
N ARG A 12 12.85 0.06 -12.23
CA ARG A 12 13.68 1.26 -12.39
C ARG A 12 13.47 2.02 -13.70
N HIS A 13 13.08 1.34 -14.78
CA HIS A 13 13.11 1.90 -16.13
C HIS A 13 11.75 1.96 -16.83
N CYS A 14 10.77 1.18 -16.39
CA CYS A 14 9.38 1.27 -16.83
C CYS A 14 8.63 2.26 -15.94
N LEU A 15 8.58 3.52 -16.37
CA LEU A 15 7.79 4.59 -15.77
C LEU A 15 6.64 4.97 -16.72
N PRO A 16 5.62 4.12 -16.87
CA PRO A 16 4.47 4.43 -17.70
C PRO A 16 3.68 5.64 -17.14
N GLU A 17 2.93 6.34 -18.00
CA GLU A 17 2.09 7.47 -17.59
C GLU A 17 1.01 6.99 -16.61
N PRO A 18 0.91 7.53 -15.38
CA PRO A 18 -0.03 7.01 -14.39
C PRO A 18 -1.48 6.96 -14.89
N GLU A 19 -2.13 5.82 -14.71
CA GLU A 19 -3.55 5.60 -15.03
C GLU A 19 -4.37 5.67 -13.74
N ASN A 20 -4.34 6.83 -13.09
CA ASN A 20 -5.09 7.04 -11.86
C ASN A 20 -6.59 7.16 -12.17
N PRO A 21 -7.46 6.41 -11.46
CA PRO A 21 -8.89 6.45 -11.71
C PRO A 21 -9.55 7.76 -11.26
N PHE A 22 -8.90 8.51 -10.36
CA PHE A 22 -9.39 9.75 -9.79
C PHE A 22 -8.36 10.88 -9.90
N GLU A 23 -8.84 12.12 -9.78
CA GLU A 23 -7.96 13.26 -9.60
C GLU A 23 -7.44 13.29 -8.15
N ARG A 24 -6.19 13.75 -7.94
CA ARG A 24 -5.57 13.83 -6.60
C ARG A 24 -6.43 14.59 -5.57
N ALA A 25 -7.23 15.56 -6.01
CA ALA A 25 -8.12 16.31 -5.13
C ALA A 25 -9.28 15.45 -4.60
N GLU A 26 -9.77 14.51 -5.41
CA GLU A 26 -10.81 13.58 -5.01
C GLU A 26 -10.26 12.54 -4.02
N ASP A 27 -9.08 11.99 -4.27
CA ASP A 27 -8.40 11.07 -3.34
C ASP A 27 -8.19 11.71 -1.97
N ALA A 28 -7.78 13.00 -1.95
CA ALA A 28 -7.64 13.75 -0.71
C ALA A 28 -8.98 13.91 0.03
N GLU A 29 -10.08 14.18 -0.68
CA GLU A 29 -11.40 14.28 -0.06
C GLU A 29 -11.87 12.92 0.50
N GLN A 30 -11.62 11.83 -0.23
CA GLN A 30 -11.92 10.47 0.22
C GLN A 30 -11.14 10.14 1.51
N LEU A 31 -9.86 10.48 1.56
CA LEU A 31 -9.02 10.28 2.75
C LEU A 31 -9.50 11.09 3.95
N GLU A 32 -9.92 12.35 3.77
CA GLU A 32 -10.49 13.15 4.86
C GLU A 32 -11.78 12.55 5.43
N ARG A 33 -12.62 11.95 4.58
CA ARG A 33 -13.82 11.21 5.04
C ARG A 33 -13.44 10.00 5.88
N VAL A 34 -12.44 9.23 5.45
CA VAL A 34 -11.92 8.09 6.23
C VAL A 34 -11.41 8.55 7.60
N ARG A 35 -10.61 9.61 7.64
CA ARG A 35 -10.06 10.17 8.88
C ARG A 35 -11.14 10.67 9.83
N ALA A 36 -12.19 11.30 9.31
CA ALA A 36 -13.33 11.74 10.12
C ALA A 36 -14.05 10.55 10.79
N GLU A 37 -14.21 9.43 10.09
CA GLU A 37 -14.79 8.22 10.67
C GLU A 37 -13.83 7.52 11.66
N MET A 38 -12.53 7.51 11.39
CA MET A 38 -11.52 7.04 12.34
C MET A 38 -11.57 7.83 13.66
N GLU A 39 -11.68 9.16 13.59
CA GLU A 39 -11.82 10.02 14.77
C GLU A 39 -13.10 9.69 15.55
N ARG A 40 -14.24 9.55 14.86
CA ARG A 40 -15.51 9.18 15.49
C ARG A 40 -15.46 7.80 16.16
N ALA A 41 -14.69 6.88 15.60
CA ALA A 41 -14.51 5.52 16.11
C ALA A 41 -13.41 5.38 17.16
N GLY A 42 -12.58 6.41 17.39
CA GLY A 42 -11.42 6.33 18.27
C GLY A 42 -10.31 5.42 17.75
N VAL A 43 -10.09 5.41 16.44
CA VAL A 43 -9.07 4.59 15.76
C VAL A 43 -7.88 5.46 15.37
N ASP A 44 -6.70 5.19 15.93
CA ASP A 44 -5.48 5.97 15.63
C ASP A 44 -4.83 5.54 14.31
N VAL A 45 -4.84 4.23 14.01
CA VAL A 45 -4.32 3.65 12.77
C VAL A 45 -5.33 2.69 12.18
N LEU A 46 -5.68 2.89 10.92
CA LEU A 46 -6.52 1.99 10.13
C LEU A 46 -5.65 1.24 9.13
N PHE A 47 -5.69 -0.09 9.16
CA PHE A 47 -5.07 -0.93 8.14
C PHE A 47 -6.15 -1.44 7.19
N VAL A 48 -6.14 -0.95 5.95
CA VAL A 48 -7.09 -1.32 4.90
C VAL A 48 -6.47 -2.44 4.07
N SER A 49 -7.11 -3.61 4.06
CA SER A 49 -6.69 -4.75 3.25
C SER A 49 -7.75 -5.20 2.25
N ALA A 50 -9.03 -4.84 2.44
CA ALA A 50 -10.07 -5.20 1.48
C ALA A 50 -9.84 -4.48 0.13
N PRO A 51 -9.93 -5.16 -1.03
CA PRO A 51 -9.67 -4.57 -2.35
C PRO A 51 -10.49 -3.32 -2.64
N GLU A 52 -11.77 -3.31 -2.27
CA GLU A 52 -12.64 -2.16 -2.43
C GLU A 52 -12.17 -0.95 -1.61
N GLY A 53 -11.56 -1.20 -0.44
CA GLY A 53 -10.96 -0.16 0.39
C GLY A 53 -9.64 0.35 -0.18
N LEU A 54 -8.80 -0.54 -0.72
CA LEU A 54 -7.55 -0.15 -1.40
C LEU A 54 -7.83 0.76 -2.59
N TYR A 55 -8.83 0.39 -3.41
CA TYR A 55 -9.28 1.19 -4.53
C TYR A 55 -9.86 2.53 -4.06
N TYR A 56 -10.70 2.53 -3.01
CA TYR A 56 -11.27 3.77 -2.46
C TYR A 56 -10.23 4.71 -1.84
N VAL A 57 -9.09 4.21 -1.36
CA VAL A 57 -8.09 5.06 -0.68
C VAL A 57 -6.99 5.53 -1.62
N SER A 58 -6.66 4.74 -2.65
CA SER A 58 -5.49 5.01 -3.49
C SER A 58 -5.74 4.90 -4.99
N GLY A 59 -6.95 4.50 -5.41
CA GLY A 59 -7.24 4.15 -6.79
C GLY A 59 -6.62 2.82 -7.24
N PHE A 60 -5.87 2.12 -6.37
CA PHE A 60 -5.17 0.89 -6.75
C PHE A 60 -6.13 -0.15 -7.31
N ILE A 61 -5.91 -0.48 -8.59
CA ILE A 61 -6.62 -1.55 -9.29
C ILE A 61 -5.81 -2.83 -9.10
N THR A 62 -6.32 -3.69 -8.24
CA THR A 62 -5.75 -5.02 -8.01
C THR A 62 -6.30 -6.01 -9.04
N ASP A 63 -5.44 -6.57 -9.88
CA ASP A 63 -5.84 -7.63 -10.83
C ASP A 63 -6.17 -8.96 -10.11
N TRP A 64 -5.54 -9.20 -8.96
CA TRP A 64 -5.75 -10.37 -8.12
C TRP A 64 -5.35 -10.09 -6.65
N TYR A 65 -6.20 -10.44 -5.69
CA TYR A 65 -5.96 -10.17 -4.26
C TYR A 65 -5.93 -11.43 -3.41
N GLN A 66 -5.15 -11.44 -2.33
CA GLN A 66 -4.85 -12.65 -1.58
C GLN A 66 -6.03 -13.19 -0.75
N ALA A 67 -7.16 -12.49 -0.64
CA ALA A 67 -8.32 -12.90 0.17
C ALA A 67 -8.88 -14.30 -0.17
N GLN A 68 -8.63 -14.82 -1.37
CA GLN A 68 -9.01 -16.19 -1.79
C GLN A 68 -7.79 -17.11 -2.01
N SER A 69 -6.65 -16.77 -1.42
CA SER A 69 -5.43 -17.55 -1.53
C SER A 69 -5.36 -18.72 -0.57
N PRO A 70 -4.43 -19.67 -0.83
CA PRO A 70 -3.99 -20.61 0.20
C PRO A 70 -3.51 -19.87 1.47
N ILE A 71 -3.61 -20.53 2.63
CA ILE A 71 -3.20 -19.98 3.94
C ILE A 71 -1.75 -19.47 3.95
N ILE A 72 -0.89 -20.03 3.10
CA ILE A 72 0.52 -19.63 2.98
C ILE A 72 0.72 -18.25 2.35
N TRP A 73 -0.32 -17.63 1.79
CA TRP A 73 -0.31 -16.27 1.25
C TRP A 73 -1.33 -15.43 2.01
N PRO A 74 -0.97 -14.94 3.20
CA PRO A 74 -1.89 -14.14 4.00
C PRO A 74 -2.22 -12.83 3.25
N PRO A 75 -3.44 -12.28 3.41
CA PRO A 75 -3.84 -11.00 2.82
C PRO A 75 -3.25 -9.83 3.57
N THR A 76 -1.93 -9.69 3.43
CA THR A 76 -1.12 -8.68 4.11
C THR A 76 -0.86 -7.45 3.25
N SER A 77 -1.14 -7.48 1.95
CA SER A 77 -1.09 -6.28 1.12
C SER A 77 -2.18 -5.31 1.58
N GLY A 78 -1.80 -4.06 1.81
CA GLY A 78 -2.68 -3.13 2.50
C GLY A 78 -2.16 -1.72 2.58
N ILE A 79 -3.04 -0.78 2.94
CA ILE A 79 -2.68 0.61 3.21
C ILE A 79 -2.93 0.90 4.69
N ALA A 80 -1.88 1.31 5.39
CA ALA A 80 -2.01 1.89 6.72
C ALA A 80 -2.31 3.39 6.60
N ILE A 81 -3.25 3.89 7.40
CA ILE A 81 -3.63 5.29 7.46
C ILE A 81 -3.47 5.76 8.90
N HIS A 82 -2.67 6.80 9.12
CA HIS A 82 -2.53 7.44 10.43
C HIS A 82 -3.53 8.59 10.57
N ARG A 83 -4.38 8.55 11.60
CA ARG A 83 -5.49 9.50 11.77
C ARG A 83 -5.04 10.95 11.78
N ASP A 84 -4.03 11.29 12.57
CA ASP A 84 -3.72 12.70 12.87
C ASP A 84 -2.90 13.37 11.76
N SER A 85 -2.00 12.62 11.14
CA SER A 85 -1.14 13.13 10.07
C SER A 85 -1.76 12.96 8.69
N GLY A 86 -2.73 12.05 8.55
CA GLY A 86 -3.26 11.64 7.24
C GLY A 86 -2.21 10.90 6.38
N ARG A 87 -1.05 10.54 6.94
CA ARG A 87 -0.04 9.79 6.19
C ARG A 87 -0.56 8.40 5.88
N THR A 88 -0.33 7.97 4.64
CA THR A 88 -0.63 6.63 4.17
C THR A 88 0.67 5.88 3.89
N ILE A 89 0.70 4.58 4.17
CA ILE A 89 1.80 3.68 3.80
C ILE A 89 1.18 2.49 3.09
N HIS A 90 1.53 2.30 1.82
CA HIS A 90 1.07 1.17 1.01
C HIS A 90 2.10 0.04 1.11
N PHE A 91 1.68 -1.10 1.63
CA PHE A 91 2.47 -2.32 1.71
C PHE A 91 2.09 -3.28 0.59
N GLU A 92 3.07 -3.67 -0.19
CA GLU A 92 2.87 -4.67 -1.24
C GLU A 92 4.09 -5.60 -1.40
N THR A 93 3.86 -6.68 -2.12
CA THR A 93 4.90 -7.58 -2.59
C THR A 93 5.66 -6.95 -3.75
N GLU A 94 6.88 -7.42 -3.98
CA GLU A 94 7.68 -6.97 -5.11
C GLU A 94 6.96 -7.26 -6.44
N ALA A 95 6.09 -8.28 -6.52
CA ALA A 95 5.37 -8.63 -7.74
C ALA A 95 4.40 -7.52 -8.19
N GLU A 96 3.78 -6.84 -7.24
CA GLU A 96 2.76 -5.82 -7.49
C GLU A 96 3.34 -4.40 -7.53
N GLU A 97 4.62 -4.21 -7.19
CA GLU A 97 5.23 -2.87 -7.08
C GLU A 97 5.07 -2.03 -8.35
N THR A 98 5.29 -2.63 -9.52
CA THR A 98 5.15 -1.92 -10.80
C THR A 98 3.69 -1.52 -11.05
N LEU A 99 2.73 -2.38 -10.66
CA LEU A 99 1.31 -2.10 -10.83
C LEU A 99 0.87 -0.95 -9.91
N VAL A 100 1.26 -0.99 -8.63
CA VAL A 100 0.96 0.08 -7.66
C VAL A 100 1.46 1.44 -8.14
N ARG A 101 2.69 1.49 -8.68
CA ARG A 101 3.28 2.74 -9.21
C ARG A 101 2.53 3.32 -10.40
N PHE A 102 1.80 2.48 -11.14
CA PHE A 102 1.11 2.87 -12.36
C PHE A 102 -0.37 3.20 -12.12
N THR A 103 -1.04 2.47 -11.23
CA THR A 103 -2.50 2.54 -11.06
C THR A 103 -2.96 3.17 -9.75
N SER A 104 -2.04 3.71 -8.93
CA SER A 104 -2.39 4.29 -7.64
C SER A 104 -1.69 5.60 -7.34
N VAL A 105 -2.30 6.40 -6.45
CA VAL A 105 -1.71 7.63 -5.90
C VAL A 105 -0.84 7.38 -4.65
N SER A 106 -0.20 6.22 -4.57
CA SER A 106 0.60 5.83 -3.40
C SER A 106 1.98 6.47 -3.41
N ASP A 107 2.13 7.56 -2.64
CA ASP A 107 3.41 8.29 -2.56
C ASP A 107 4.44 7.60 -1.60
N ASP A 108 4.00 6.75 -0.67
CA ASP A 108 4.83 5.94 0.25
C ASP A 108 4.50 4.45 0.06
N LEU A 109 5.26 3.79 -0.82
CA LEU A 109 5.15 2.35 -1.11
C LEU A 109 6.32 1.60 -0.48
N ARG A 110 6.02 0.64 0.40
CA ARG A 110 7.00 -0.19 1.10
C ARG A 110 6.84 -1.65 0.70
N VAL A 111 7.96 -2.23 0.29
CA VAL A 111 8.03 -3.61 -0.22
C VAL A 111 9.20 -4.28 0.48
N PRO A 112 9.00 -5.45 1.14
CA PRO A 112 10.09 -6.19 1.75
C PRO A 112 11.08 -6.62 0.66
N ARG A 113 12.36 -6.30 0.86
CA ARG A 113 13.43 -6.66 -0.08
C ARG A 113 14.14 -7.95 0.28
N ASP A 114 14.01 -8.38 1.54
CA ASP A 114 14.47 -9.70 1.98
C ASP A 114 13.41 -10.75 1.63
N PRO A 115 13.69 -11.73 0.77
CA PRO A 115 12.73 -12.77 0.40
C PRO A 115 12.38 -13.72 1.56
N ALA A 116 13.14 -13.69 2.66
CA ALA A 116 12.83 -14.43 3.89
C ALA A 116 12.00 -13.63 4.90
N ALA A 117 11.71 -12.36 4.63
CA ALA A 117 10.90 -11.54 5.53
C ALA A 117 9.42 -11.94 5.44
N GLU A 118 8.82 -12.22 6.60
CA GLU A 118 7.38 -12.37 6.72
C GLU A 118 6.72 -10.98 6.64
N MET A 119 5.71 -10.85 5.76
CA MET A 119 5.10 -9.54 5.48
C MET A 119 4.47 -8.93 6.74
N THR A 120 3.87 -9.73 7.62
CA THR A 120 3.27 -9.21 8.86
C THR A 120 4.32 -8.62 9.80
N ASP A 121 5.49 -9.27 9.92
CA ASP A 121 6.58 -8.78 10.76
C ASP A 121 7.19 -7.51 10.16
N PHE A 122 7.32 -7.46 8.84
CA PHE A 122 7.74 -6.26 8.10
C PHE A 122 6.79 -5.08 8.35
N ILE A 123 5.48 -5.28 8.15
CA ILE A 123 4.46 -4.24 8.39
C ILE A 123 4.52 -3.76 9.84
N ALA A 124 4.59 -4.67 10.81
CA ALA A 124 4.65 -4.31 12.22
C ALA A 124 5.89 -3.46 12.54
N ALA A 125 7.06 -3.83 12.00
CA ALA A 125 8.30 -3.07 12.19
C ALA A 125 8.24 -1.67 11.56
N GLU A 126 7.69 -1.56 10.35
CA GLU A 126 7.53 -0.27 9.65
C GLU A 126 6.54 0.64 10.38
N LEU A 127 5.45 0.10 10.93
CA LEU A 127 4.49 0.87 11.73
C LEU A 127 5.06 1.28 13.10
N ASP A 128 5.80 0.41 13.78
CA ASP A 128 6.46 0.74 15.06
C ASP A 128 7.49 1.87 14.90
N ALA A 129 8.23 1.87 13.79
CA ALA A 129 9.17 2.92 13.45
C ALA A 129 8.49 4.28 13.20
N GLU A 130 7.22 4.28 12.78
CA GLU A 130 6.44 5.49 12.50
C GLU A 130 5.62 5.96 13.71
N CYS A 131 5.16 5.04 14.55
CA CYS A 131 4.42 5.33 15.80
C CYS A 131 5.34 5.69 16.98
N SER A 132 6.65 5.63 16.80
CA SER A 132 7.65 6.05 17.80
C SER A 132 7.93 7.56 17.76
N LEU A 133 6.92 8.42 17.98
CA LEU A 133 7.08 9.84 18.41
C LEU A 133 5.80 10.38 19.06
#